data_AF-A0A962IYX1-F1
#
_entry.id   AF-A0A962IYX1-F1
#
_cell.length_a   1.000
_cell.length_b   1.000
_cell.length_c   1.000
_cell.angle_alpha   90.00
_cell.angle_beta   90.00
_cell.angle_gamma   90.00
#
_symmetry.space_group_name_H-M   'P 1'
#
loop_
_entity.id
_entity.type
_entity.pdbx_description
1 polymer ?
#
loop_
_entity_poly.entity_id
_entity_poly.type
_entity_poly.pdbx_seq_one_letter_code
_entity_poly.pdbx_strand_id
1 'polypeptide(L)'
;MTRKTPASCLFILSLCVALPSGSQAAEFEGNVPLALVKALLQNPASPEVHIYPGIPDNFPRFDLPAGFTVLGGLQLETGQRLALTTLEDGPTSLQRFSNALITANFVEIPQASRGFSPSLLSMQRQLFCRDDVGFLTVIHTTGRDANLLTLGTSNPMGNPDWQGCETAINPQPPQSRSPLSGRPPVAMETLLQYMPVLELPVEQNRVSRSPFLGSGGSGSGNGMHYQIDIDFSSDKSVDEIYQHFAVQVLRQQWSGDGDTVGTISATGNFIRVPDQTTYLHGNLSILQTSTDSFTVSFRVTKLNPE
;
A
#
# COMPACT_ATOMS: atom_id res chain seq x y z
N MET A 1 15.00 -63.82 54.47
CA MET A 1 14.31 -63.69 53.17
C MET A 1 13.77 -62.27 53.06
N THR A 2 14.49 -61.37 52.41
CA THR A 2 14.01 -60.01 52.10
C THR A 2 14.65 -59.61 50.76
N ARG A 3 13.82 -59.52 49.72
CA ARG A 3 14.21 -59.31 48.33
C ARG A 3 14.54 -57.83 48.08
N LYS A 4 15.67 -57.59 47.41
CA LYS A 4 16.10 -56.33 46.82
C LYS A 4 15.30 -56.06 45.53
N THR A 5 14.78 -54.85 45.37
CA THR A 5 14.26 -54.31 44.09
C THR A 5 15.33 -53.39 43.46
N PRO A 6 15.62 -53.51 42.16
CA PRO A 6 16.57 -52.64 41.48
C PRO A 6 15.90 -51.35 40.99
N ALA A 7 16.61 -50.23 41.16
CA ALA A 7 16.26 -48.93 40.61
C ALA A 7 16.66 -48.87 39.12
N SER A 8 15.67 -48.70 38.24
CA SER A 8 15.88 -48.45 36.82
C SER A 8 16.17 -46.96 36.59
N CYS A 9 17.43 -46.62 36.31
CA CYS A 9 17.82 -45.32 35.79
C CYS A 9 17.43 -45.23 34.30
N LEU A 10 16.42 -44.39 34.01
CA LEU A 10 16.03 -44.04 32.65
C LEU A 10 16.93 -42.90 32.16
N PHE A 11 17.91 -43.22 31.31
CA PHE A 11 18.78 -42.22 30.66
C PHE A 11 18.01 -41.62 29.46
N ILE A 12 17.49 -40.39 29.61
CA ILE A 12 16.91 -39.63 28.51
C ILE A 12 18.07 -38.97 27.74
N LEU A 13 18.38 -39.52 26.57
CA LEU A 13 19.34 -38.94 25.62
C LEU A 13 18.70 -37.70 24.98
N SER A 14 19.03 -36.51 25.51
CA SER A 14 18.61 -35.24 24.91
C SER A 14 19.45 -34.96 23.67
N LEU A 15 18.90 -35.26 22.50
CA LEU A 15 19.52 -34.97 21.20
C LEU A 15 19.37 -33.47 20.93
N CYS A 16 20.37 -32.68 21.33
CA CYS A 16 20.49 -31.27 20.94
C CYS A 16 20.80 -31.20 19.44
N VAL A 17 19.75 -31.11 18.61
CA VAL A 17 19.87 -30.70 17.21
C VAL A 17 20.25 -29.23 17.23
N ALA A 18 21.53 -28.93 17.01
CA ALA A 18 22.01 -27.58 16.79
C ALA A 18 21.37 -27.05 15.51
N LEU A 19 20.32 -26.23 15.64
CA LEU A 19 19.79 -25.45 14.54
C LEU A 19 20.90 -24.47 14.09
N PRO A 20 21.19 -24.38 12.79
CA PRO A 20 22.18 -23.44 12.29
C PRO A 20 21.75 -22.02 12.68
N SER A 21 22.56 -21.40 13.54
CA SER A 21 22.43 -19.98 13.89
C SER A 21 22.70 -19.16 12.63
N GLY A 22 21.77 -18.27 12.29
CA GLY A 22 21.64 -17.64 10.98
C GLY A 22 22.94 -17.16 10.35
N SER A 23 23.17 -17.59 9.11
CA SER A 23 24.16 -16.99 8.22
C SER A 23 23.85 -15.51 8.05
N GLN A 24 24.78 -14.64 8.46
CA GLN A 24 24.72 -13.21 8.15
C GLN A 24 24.73 -13.04 6.63
N ALA A 25 23.78 -12.27 6.09
CA ALA A 25 23.67 -12.07 4.66
C ALA A 25 24.76 -11.09 4.22
N ALA A 26 25.86 -11.60 3.64
CA ALA A 26 26.88 -10.75 3.02
C ALA A 26 26.27 -10.00 1.83
N GLU A 27 26.64 -8.73 1.66
CA GLU A 27 26.24 -7.91 0.51
C GLU A 27 26.66 -8.58 -0.82
N PHE A 28 25.87 -8.41 -1.89
CA PHE A 28 26.27 -8.91 -3.20
C PHE A 28 27.50 -8.16 -3.72
N GLU A 29 28.65 -8.83 -3.76
CA GLU A 29 29.86 -8.32 -4.43
C GLU A 29 29.89 -8.62 -5.95
N GLY A 30 28.87 -9.30 -6.50
CA GLY A 30 28.84 -9.81 -7.88
C GLY A 30 27.48 -9.70 -8.57
N ASN A 31 27.17 -10.65 -9.47
CA ASN A 31 25.93 -10.63 -10.25
C ASN A 31 24.67 -10.69 -9.37
N VAL A 32 23.80 -9.69 -9.50
CA VAL A 32 22.51 -9.63 -8.81
C VAL A 32 21.44 -10.37 -9.63
N PRO A 33 20.64 -11.27 -9.03
CA PRO A 33 19.58 -11.97 -9.75
C PRO A 33 18.59 -10.99 -10.41
N LEU A 34 18.28 -11.21 -11.70
CA LEU A 34 17.38 -10.34 -12.47
C LEU A 34 16.01 -10.19 -11.81
N ALA A 35 15.49 -11.24 -11.18
CA ALA A 35 14.22 -11.18 -10.45
C ALA A 35 14.26 -10.18 -9.29
N LEU A 36 15.39 -10.16 -8.55
CA LEU A 36 15.61 -9.20 -7.47
C LEU A 36 15.73 -7.78 -8.02
N VAL A 37 16.52 -7.59 -9.07
CA VAL A 37 16.65 -6.28 -9.75
C VAL A 37 15.28 -5.74 -10.21
N LYS A 38 14.45 -6.58 -10.82
CA LYS A 38 13.08 -6.21 -11.24
C LYS A 38 12.17 -5.84 -10.06
N ALA A 39 12.31 -6.53 -8.93
CA ALA A 39 11.56 -6.21 -7.72
C ALA A 39 12.04 -4.89 -7.08
N LEU A 40 13.34 -4.58 -7.15
CA LEU A 40 13.95 -3.44 -6.45
C LEU A 40 13.97 -2.13 -7.26
N LEU A 41 14.14 -2.20 -8.59
CA LEU A 41 14.27 -1.02 -9.46
C LEU A 41 12.96 -0.26 -9.72
N GLN A 42 11.85 -0.64 -9.10
CA GLN A 42 10.60 0.11 -9.25
C GLN A 42 10.68 1.52 -8.62
N ASN A 43 11.69 1.84 -7.80
CA ASN A 43 11.84 3.19 -7.23
C ASN A 43 13.27 3.46 -6.66
N PRO A 44 14.27 3.81 -7.50
CA PRO A 44 15.61 4.19 -7.05
C PRO A 44 15.70 5.70 -6.82
N ALA A 45 15.50 6.15 -5.57
CA ALA A 45 15.60 7.58 -5.20
C ALA A 45 16.74 7.88 -4.21
N SER A 46 17.52 6.88 -3.81
CA SER A 46 18.62 7.03 -2.84
C SER A 46 19.98 6.97 -3.56
N PRO A 47 20.93 7.84 -3.23
CA PRO A 47 22.29 7.79 -3.77
C PRO A 47 23.08 6.56 -3.28
N GLU A 48 22.74 6.03 -2.10
CA GLU A 48 23.36 4.83 -1.51
C GLU A 48 22.34 3.69 -1.42
N VAL A 49 22.72 2.53 -1.96
CA VAL A 49 21.86 1.36 -2.14
C VAL A 49 22.70 0.11 -1.89
N HIS A 50 22.41 -0.63 -0.81
CA HIS A 50 23.05 -1.90 -0.49
C HIS A 50 22.10 -3.06 -0.76
N ILE A 51 22.55 -4.09 -1.50
CA ILE A 51 21.72 -5.22 -1.93
C ILE A 51 22.18 -6.50 -1.25
N TYR A 52 21.25 -7.22 -0.63
CA TYR A 52 21.52 -8.45 0.12
C TYR A 52 20.85 -9.66 -0.54
N PRO A 53 21.50 -10.85 -0.57
CA PRO A 53 20.89 -12.10 -1.01
C PRO A 53 19.80 -12.61 -0.06
N GLY A 54 19.77 -12.10 1.17
CA GLY A 54 18.82 -12.47 2.21
C GLY A 54 18.13 -11.27 2.83
N ILE A 55 17.77 -11.41 4.10
CA ILE A 55 17.16 -10.35 4.89
C ILE A 55 18.26 -9.40 5.38
N PRO A 56 18.16 -8.07 5.18
CA PRO A 56 19.12 -7.12 5.72
C PRO A 56 19.20 -7.20 7.25
N ASP A 57 20.37 -6.98 7.85
CA ASP A 57 20.59 -7.22 9.29
C ASP A 57 19.67 -6.39 10.21
N ASN A 58 19.37 -5.14 9.81
CA ASN A 58 18.48 -4.26 10.57
C ASN A 58 17.00 -4.39 10.18
N PHE A 59 16.66 -5.33 9.29
CA PHE A 59 15.26 -5.55 8.93
C PHE A 59 14.46 -6.07 10.11
N PRO A 60 13.21 -5.64 10.30
CA PRO A 60 12.40 -6.10 11.43
C PRO A 60 12.32 -7.61 11.48
N ARG A 61 12.62 -8.17 12.66
CA ARG A 61 12.56 -9.61 12.89
C ARG A 61 11.11 -10.06 13.06
N PHE A 62 10.75 -11.10 12.32
CA PHE A 62 9.52 -11.89 12.43
C PHE A 62 9.80 -13.28 11.83
N ASP A 63 9.02 -14.27 12.21
CA ASP A 63 9.14 -15.61 11.64
C ASP A 63 8.50 -15.64 10.25
N LEU A 64 9.29 -15.98 9.23
CA LEU A 64 8.79 -16.09 7.87
C LEU A 64 7.86 -17.32 7.76
N PRO A 65 6.60 -17.16 7.30
CA PRO A 65 5.71 -18.31 7.18
C PRO A 65 6.21 -19.33 6.17
N ALA A 66 5.87 -20.60 6.40
CA ALA A 66 6.10 -21.64 5.41
C ALA A 66 5.44 -21.30 4.06
N GLY A 67 6.11 -21.62 2.96
CA GLY A 67 5.65 -21.33 1.59
C GLY A 67 6.13 -19.98 1.04
N PHE A 68 6.91 -19.21 1.80
CA PHE A 68 7.61 -18.02 1.32
C PHE A 68 9.11 -18.29 1.20
N THR A 69 9.70 -17.78 0.12
CA THR A 69 11.14 -17.83 -0.11
C THR A 69 11.68 -16.41 -0.25
N VAL A 70 12.74 -16.10 0.49
CA VAL A 70 13.43 -14.81 0.37
C VAL A 70 14.15 -14.74 -0.97
N LEU A 71 13.84 -13.74 -1.78
CA LEU A 71 14.56 -13.44 -3.02
C LEU A 71 15.77 -12.54 -2.77
N GLY A 72 15.68 -11.69 -1.74
CA GLY A 72 16.74 -10.77 -1.33
C GLY A 72 16.18 -9.51 -0.69
N GLY A 73 17.08 -8.63 -0.28
CA GLY A 73 16.75 -7.41 0.44
C GLY A 73 17.55 -6.22 -0.05
N LEU A 74 17.11 -5.04 0.36
CA LEU A 74 17.70 -3.77 0.02
C LEU A 74 17.77 -2.90 1.26
N GLN A 75 18.88 -2.20 1.45
CA GLN A 75 18.98 -1.10 2.41
C GLN A 75 19.25 0.20 1.66
N LEU A 76 18.43 1.19 1.98
CA LEU A 76 18.47 2.57 1.50
C LEU A 76 18.69 3.48 2.71
N GLU A 77 19.07 4.74 2.48
CA GLU A 77 19.16 5.74 3.55
C GLU A 77 17.81 5.92 4.28
N THR A 78 16.71 5.86 3.53
CA THR A 78 15.35 6.14 4.02
C THR A 78 14.60 4.93 4.58
N GLY A 79 15.17 3.72 4.46
CA GLY A 79 14.52 2.50 4.91
C GLY A 79 15.08 1.23 4.26
N GLN A 80 14.38 0.13 4.44
CA GLN A 80 14.78 -1.17 3.89
C GLN A 80 13.63 -1.81 3.13
N ARG A 81 13.97 -2.69 2.20
CA ARG A 81 13.00 -3.51 1.47
C ARG A 81 13.39 -4.98 1.53
N LEU A 82 12.38 -5.84 1.55
CA LEU A 82 12.54 -7.28 1.46
C LEU A 82 11.62 -7.81 0.37
N ALA A 83 12.17 -8.61 -0.54
CA ALA A 83 11.41 -9.27 -1.60
C ALA A 83 11.29 -10.76 -1.30
N LEU A 84 10.07 -11.28 -1.35
CA LEU A 84 9.72 -12.67 -1.12
C LEU A 84 8.93 -13.20 -2.32
N THR A 85 9.01 -14.49 -2.56
CA THR A 85 8.17 -15.18 -3.54
C THR A 85 7.34 -16.26 -2.86
N THR A 86 6.15 -16.53 -3.40
CA THR A 86 5.27 -17.63 -2.96
C THR A 86 4.48 -18.21 -4.14
N LEU A 87 4.06 -19.47 -4.02
CA LEU A 87 3.16 -20.13 -4.97
C LEU A 87 1.69 -20.05 -4.53
N GLU A 88 1.41 -19.49 -3.35
CA GLU A 88 0.07 -19.33 -2.82
C GLU A 88 -0.68 -18.18 -3.49
N ASP A 89 -2.00 -18.26 -3.58
CA ASP A 89 -2.82 -17.16 -4.11
C ASP A 89 -2.72 -15.88 -3.24
N GLY A 90 -3.10 -14.74 -3.82
CA GLY A 90 -2.97 -13.43 -3.16
C GLY A 90 -3.68 -13.35 -1.81
N PRO A 91 -4.98 -13.67 -1.72
CA PRO A 91 -5.70 -13.62 -0.45
C PRO A 91 -5.11 -14.54 0.63
N THR A 92 -4.75 -15.78 0.28
CA THR A 92 -4.20 -16.75 1.24
C THR A 92 -2.80 -16.33 1.70
N SER A 93 -1.94 -15.92 0.77
CA SER A 93 -0.59 -15.49 1.08
C SER A 93 -0.58 -14.25 1.96
N LEU A 94 -1.38 -13.23 1.66
CA LEU A 94 -1.49 -12.03 2.49
C LEU A 94 -2.07 -12.32 3.87
N GLN A 95 -3.12 -13.14 3.97
CA GLN A 95 -3.68 -13.49 5.28
C GLN A 95 -2.65 -14.22 6.14
N ARG A 96 -1.91 -15.18 5.57
CA ARG A 96 -0.87 -15.91 6.30
C ARG A 96 0.26 -14.96 6.72
N PHE A 97 0.68 -14.07 5.84
CA PHE A 97 1.72 -13.10 6.11
C PHE A 97 1.30 -12.09 7.19
N SER A 98 0.07 -11.59 7.11
CA SER A 98 -0.55 -10.72 8.13
C SER A 98 -0.54 -11.38 9.50
N ASN A 99 -0.98 -12.64 9.61
CA ASN A 99 -0.98 -13.39 10.87
C ASN A 99 0.43 -13.50 11.50
N ALA A 100 1.47 -13.65 10.68
CA ALA A 100 2.85 -13.73 11.15
C ALA A 100 3.37 -12.39 11.65
N LEU A 101 3.03 -11.29 10.96
CA LEU A 101 3.34 -9.94 11.42
C LEU A 101 2.62 -9.61 12.73
N ILE A 102 1.34 -9.96 12.86
CA ILE A 102 0.57 -9.76 14.09
C ILE A 102 1.20 -10.53 15.26
N THR A 103 1.64 -11.77 15.02
CA THR A 103 2.37 -12.58 16.02
C THR A 103 3.70 -11.94 16.42
N ALA A 104 4.33 -11.19 15.51
CA ALA A 104 5.53 -10.39 15.75
C ALA A 104 5.23 -8.97 16.31
N ASN A 105 4.04 -8.78 16.90
CA ASN A 105 3.54 -7.55 17.52
C ASN A 105 3.36 -6.36 16.56
N PHE A 106 3.24 -6.60 15.26
CA PHE A 106 2.78 -5.55 14.36
C PHE A 106 1.27 -5.37 14.48
N VAL A 107 0.82 -4.12 14.44
CA VAL A 107 -0.60 -3.78 14.37
C VAL A 107 -0.94 -3.42 12.93
N GLU A 108 -2.00 -4.04 12.39
CA GLU A 108 -2.52 -3.68 11.07
C GLU A 108 -3.16 -2.29 11.13
N ILE A 109 -2.74 -1.41 10.22
CA ILE A 109 -3.28 -0.07 10.08
C ILE A 109 -4.36 -0.13 8.98
N PRO A 110 -5.64 0.09 9.31
CA PRO A 110 -6.70 0.08 8.34
C PRO A 110 -6.39 1.06 7.19
N GLN A 111 -6.17 0.52 6.00
CA GLN A 111 -6.05 1.35 4.81
C GLN A 111 -7.45 1.53 4.25
N ALA A 112 -8.03 2.73 4.40
CA ALA A 112 -9.16 3.08 3.56
C ALA A 112 -8.63 3.21 2.13
N SER A 113 -8.92 2.22 1.27
CA SER A 113 -8.70 2.35 -0.17
C SER A 113 -9.54 3.54 -0.62
N ARG A 114 -8.91 4.67 -0.89
CA ARG A 114 -9.57 5.89 -1.35
C ARG A 114 -9.05 6.19 -2.75
N GLY A 115 -9.96 6.54 -3.65
CA GLY A 115 -9.63 6.76 -5.05
C GLY A 115 -9.72 5.53 -5.93
N PHE A 116 -8.96 5.51 -7.03
CA PHE A 116 -9.00 4.41 -7.98
C PHE A 116 -8.39 3.14 -7.38
N SER A 117 -9.23 2.14 -7.15
CA SER A 117 -8.81 0.81 -6.75
C SER A 117 -8.66 -0.04 -8.02
N PRO A 118 -7.45 -0.53 -8.35
CA PRO A 118 -7.34 -1.56 -9.35
C PRO A 118 -8.22 -2.73 -8.93
N SER A 119 -9.01 -3.28 -9.86
CA SER A 119 -9.82 -4.46 -9.58
C SER A 119 -8.93 -5.57 -9.03
N LEU A 120 -9.28 -6.04 -7.83
CA LEU A 120 -8.86 -7.18 -6.97
C LEU A 120 -7.61 -8.06 -7.27
N LEU A 121 -6.94 -7.98 -8.40
CA LEU A 121 -6.12 -9.06 -8.93
C LEU A 121 -4.64 -8.76 -9.16
N SER A 122 -4.19 -7.50 -9.17
CA SER A 122 -2.78 -7.21 -9.52
C SER A 122 -1.93 -6.66 -8.38
N MET A 123 -2.49 -5.81 -7.51
CA MET A 123 -1.72 -5.21 -6.42
C MET A 123 -2.58 -5.06 -5.17
N GLN A 124 -2.28 -5.85 -4.15
CA GLN A 124 -2.91 -5.74 -2.84
C GLN A 124 -1.89 -5.18 -1.86
N ARG A 125 -2.26 -4.11 -1.14
CA ARG A 125 -1.39 -3.41 -0.20
C ARG A 125 -1.97 -3.50 1.20
N GLN A 126 -1.16 -3.89 2.16
CA GLN A 126 -1.45 -3.80 3.59
C GLN A 126 -0.40 -2.91 4.25
N LEU A 127 -0.82 -2.20 5.30
CA LEU A 127 0.07 -1.37 6.11
C LEU A 127 0.04 -1.89 7.53
N PHE A 128 1.22 -2.12 8.09
CA PHE A 128 1.41 -2.53 9.47
C PHE A 128 2.26 -1.50 10.19
N CYS A 129 2.21 -1.53 11.52
CA CYS A 129 2.99 -0.66 12.35
C CYS A 129 3.53 -1.40 13.58
N ARG A 130 4.75 -1.05 14.01
CA ARG A 130 5.28 -1.41 15.33
C ARG A 130 6.06 -0.21 15.90
N ASP A 131 5.92 0.11 17.18
CA ASP A 131 6.45 1.38 17.72
C ASP A 131 7.98 1.53 17.59
N ASP A 132 8.71 0.42 17.67
CA ASP A 132 10.17 0.34 17.51
C ASP A 132 10.65 0.34 16.05
N VAL A 133 9.76 0.06 15.09
CA VAL A 133 10.07 -0.08 13.66
C VAL A 133 9.50 1.06 12.82
N GLY A 134 8.37 1.64 13.22
CA GLY A 134 7.55 2.52 12.38
C GLY A 134 6.60 1.70 11.50
N PHE A 135 6.39 2.17 10.26
CA PHE A 135 5.50 1.50 9.32
C PHE A 135 6.21 0.41 8.50
N LEU A 136 5.49 -0.67 8.27
CA LEU A 136 5.84 -1.75 7.36
C LEU A 136 4.73 -1.87 6.31
N THR A 137 5.05 -1.48 5.08
CA THR A 137 4.14 -1.68 3.94
C THR A 137 4.39 -3.05 3.33
N VAL A 138 3.33 -3.82 3.12
CA VAL A 138 3.35 -5.11 2.41
C VAL A 138 2.59 -4.93 1.10
N ILE A 139 3.22 -5.27 -0.02
CA ILE A 139 2.62 -5.21 -1.35
C ILE A 139 2.71 -6.59 -1.98
N HIS A 140 1.57 -7.18 -2.30
CA HIS A 140 1.45 -8.41 -3.07
C HIS A 140 1.24 -8.08 -4.55
N THR A 141 2.01 -8.72 -5.42
CA THR A 141 1.88 -8.66 -6.88
C THR A 141 1.72 -10.06 -7.45
N THR A 142 0.68 -10.27 -8.25
CA THR A 142 0.47 -11.54 -8.93
C THR A 142 1.46 -11.72 -10.08
N GLY A 143 2.07 -12.89 -10.18
CA GLY A 143 2.99 -13.24 -11.27
C GLY A 143 2.53 -14.50 -12.00
N ARG A 144 3.12 -14.76 -13.17
CA ARG A 144 2.79 -15.96 -13.97
C ARG A 144 3.31 -17.25 -13.35
N ASP A 145 4.55 -17.20 -12.87
CA ASP A 145 5.26 -18.38 -12.35
C ASP A 145 5.20 -18.46 -10.82
N ALA A 146 5.23 -17.30 -10.16
CA ALA A 146 5.10 -17.16 -8.73
C ALA A 146 4.61 -15.76 -8.38
N ASN A 147 3.97 -15.62 -7.22
CA ASN A 147 3.54 -14.35 -6.69
C ASN A 147 4.67 -13.69 -5.90
N LEU A 148 4.76 -12.36 -6.00
CA LEU A 148 5.79 -11.55 -5.37
C LEU A 148 5.19 -10.81 -4.17
N LEU A 149 5.80 -10.94 -3.01
CA LEU A 149 5.51 -10.11 -1.85
C LEU A 149 6.69 -9.19 -1.59
N THR A 150 6.46 -7.88 -1.63
CA THR A 150 7.48 -6.89 -1.28
C THR A 150 7.10 -6.21 0.02
N LEU A 151 8.07 -6.11 0.91
CA LEU A 151 7.95 -5.38 2.15
C LEU A 151 8.84 -4.15 2.11
N GLY A 152 8.37 -3.04 2.65
CA GLY A 152 9.16 -1.83 2.80
C GLY A 152 8.97 -1.24 4.19
N THR A 153 10.07 -0.97 4.89
CA THR A 153 10.06 -0.16 6.11
C THR A 153 10.21 1.31 5.73
N SER A 154 9.50 2.18 6.44
CA SER A 154 9.81 3.61 6.48
C SER A 154 10.56 3.89 7.76
N ASN A 155 11.73 4.53 7.72
CA ASN A 155 12.47 4.86 8.92
C ASN A 155 11.72 5.91 9.77
N PRO A 156 11.17 5.57 10.95
CA PRO A 156 10.45 6.52 11.79
C PRO A 156 11.39 7.58 12.37
N MET A 157 12.69 7.29 12.49
CA MET A 157 13.67 8.25 13.00
C MET A 157 13.82 9.47 12.10
N GLY A 158 13.45 9.37 10.82
CA GLY A 158 13.38 10.52 9.90
C GLY A 158 12.12 11.37 10.07
N ASN A 159 11.11 10.91 10.82
CA ASN A 159 9.87 11.63 11.04
C ASN A 159 9.78 12.09 12.52
N PRO A 160 10.13 13.35 12.83
CA PRO A 160 10.10 13.86 14.20
C PRO A 160 8.68 13.88 14.81
N ASP A 161 7.64 13.69 13.99
CA ASP A 161 6.24 13.66 14.42
C ASP A 161 5.71 12.22 14.59
N TRP A 162 6.58 11.21 14.61
CA TRP A 162 6.18 9.84 14.92
C TRP A 162 5.72 9.74 16.39
N GLN A 163 4.42 9.50 16.58
CA GLN A 163 3.78 9.38 17.91
C GLN A 163 3.42 7.93 18.27
N GLY A 164 3.89 6.96 17.48
CA GLY A 164 3.58 5.54 17.66
C GLY A 164 2.36 5.08 16.87
N CYS A 165 2.13 3.77 16.89
CA CYS A 165 1.09 3.08 16.14
C CYS A 165 -0.32 3.46 16.58
N GLU A 166 -0.52 3.77 17.86
CA GLU A 166 -1.83 4.16 18.39
C GLU A 166 -2.39 5.38 17.67
N THR A 167 -1.53 6.38 17.42
CA THR A 167 -1.91 7.59 16.67
C THR A 167 -2.17 7.30 15.19
N ALA A 168 -1.53 6.28 14.62
CA ALA A 168 -1.76 5.86 13.25
C ALA A 168 -3.08 5.08 13.07
N ILE A 169 -3.49 4.32 14.09
CA ILE A 169 -4.77 3.58 14.08
C ILE A 169 -5.95 4.53 14.32
N ASN A 170 -5.77 5.46 15.25
CA ASN A 170 -6.77 6.45 15.63
C ASN A 170 -6.23 7.85 15.32
N PRO A 171 -6.16 8.23 14.02
CA PRO A 171 -5.72 9.57 13.67
C PRO A 171 -6.62 10.59 14.35
N GLN A 172 -6.07 11.34 15.30
CA GLN A 172 -6.83 12.40 15.95
C GLN A 172 -7.24 13.43 14.90
N PRO A 173 -8.48 13.95 14.96
CA PRO A 173 -8.90 14.99 14.06
C PRO A 173 -7.93 16.18 14.17
N PRO A 174 -7.61 16.86 13.06
CA PRO A 174 -6.49 17.81 12.95
C PRO A 174 -6.53 19.07 13.84
N GLN A 175 -7.38 19.13 14.86
CA GLN A 175 -7.77 20.35 15.57
C GLN A 175 -6.67 21.00 16.44
N SER A 176 -5.47 20.44 16.54
CA SER A 176 -4.44 20.92 17.47
C SER A 176 -3.00 20.97 16.93
N ARG A 177 -2.76 20.70 15.64
CA ARG A 177 -1.42 20.85 15.06
C ARG A 177 -1.14 22.31 14.73
N SER A 178 -0.23 22.93 15.48
CA SER A 178 0.16 24.34 15.29
C SER A 178 0.66 24.61 13.86
N PRO A 179 0.25 25.72 13.22
CA PRO A 179 0.57 26.05 11.83
C PRO A 179 2.05 26.40 11.55
N LEU A 180 2.94 26.29 12.55
CA LEU A 180 4.33 26.73 12.47
C LEU A 180 5.30 25.72 11.82
N SER A 181 4.85 24.52 11.46
CA SER A 181 5.76 23.43 11.03
C SER A 181 6.07 23.34 9.53
N GLY A 182 5.64 24.31 8.70
CA GLY A 182 6.05 24.38 7.28
C GLY A 182 5.71 23.14 6.42
N ARG A 183 4.83 22.26 6.93
CA ARG A 183 4.42 21.03 6.24
C ARG A 183 3.31 21.30 5.22
N PRO A 184 3.18 20.46 4.19
CA PRO A 184 2.05 20.52 3.27
C PRO A 184 0.74 20.52 4.05
N PRO A 185 -0.25 21.31 3.61
CA PRO A 185 -1.38 21.66 4.45
C PRO A 185 -2.20 20.42 4.81
N VAL A 186 -2.51 20.30 6.11
CA VAL A 186 -3.49 19.41 6.76
C VAL A 186 -4.81 19.26 5.96
N ALA A 187 -5.12 20.26 5.15
CA ALA A 187 -6.16 20.25 4.14
C ALA A 187 -6.18 18.99 3.23
N MET A 188 -5.00 18.48 2.83
CA MET A 188 -4.92 17.39 1.85
C MET A 188 -5.44 16.07 2.42
N GLU A 189 -5.04 15.75 3.65
CA GLU A 189 -5.47 14.56 4.39
C GLU A 189 -6.98 14.63 4.70
N THR A 190 -7.47 15.85 4.96
CA THR A 190 -8.89 16.13 5.21
C THR A 190 -9.77 15.89 3.98
N LEU A 191 -9.26 16.09 2.75
CA LEU A 191 -10.04 15.82 1.52
C LEU A 191 -9.96 14.37 1.06
N LEU A 192 -8.82 13.72 1.31
CA LEU A 192 -8.60 12.32 0.96
C LEU A 192 -9.68 11.40 1.56
N GLN A 193 -10.10 11.64 2.80
CA GLN A 193 -11.13 10.82 3.46
C GLN A 193 -12.49 10.85 2.75
N TYR A 194 -12.78 11.91 1.99
CA TYR A 194 -14.03 12.08 1.26
C TYR A 194 -13.95 11.56 -0.19
N MET A 195 -12.75 11.25 -0.69
CA MET A 195 -12.54 10.72 -2.02
C MET A 195 -13.32 9.42 -2.23
N PRO A 196 -14.13 9.28 -3.31
CA PRO A 196 -14.80 8.03 -3.60
C PRO A 196 -13.80 6.92 -3.92
N VAL A 197 -14.18 5.69 -3.59
CA VAL A 197 -13.50 4.46 -4.00
C VAL A 197 -14.01 4.08 -5.37
N LEU A 198 -13.14 4.04 -6.37
CA LEU A 198 -13.50 3.82 -7.78
C LEU A 198 -12.81 2.56 -8.29
N GLU A 199 -13.56 1.48 -8.40
CA GLU A 199 -13.10 0.23 -8.98
C GLU A 199 -12.94 0.37 -10.49
N LEU A 200 -11.78 -0.01 -11.01
CA LEU A 200 -11.56 -0.11 -12.45
C LEU A 200 -12.47 -1.19 -13.06
N PRO A 201 -12.92 -1.02 -14.32
CA PRO A 201 -13.69 -2.06 -15.01
C PRO A 201 -12.89 -3.37 -15.07
N VAL A 202 -13.49 -4.52 -14.77
CA VAL A 202 -12.77 -5.78 -14.43
C VAL A 202 -12.09 -6.46 -15.65
N GLU A 203 -12.39 -6.02 -16.87
CA GLU A 203 -12.01 -6.75 -18.08
C GLU A 203 -10.64 -6.31 -18.62
N GLN A 204 -9.66 -7.22 -18.56
CA GLN A 204 -8.36 -7.17 -19.25
C GLN A 204 -7.51 -5.89 -19.11
N ASN A 205 -7.79 -5.06 -18.10
CA ASN A 205 -7.03 -3.84 -17.88
C ASN A 205 -5.57 -4.14 -17.59
N ARG A 206 -4.69 -3.78 -18.53
CA ARG A 206 -3.27 -3.61 -18.26
C ARG A 206 -3.10 -2.24 -17.64
N VAL A 207 -3.04 -2.18 -16.31
CA VAL A 207 -2.65 -0.94 -15.64
C VAL A 207 -1.17 -0.72 -15.96
N SER A 208 -0.87 0.20 -16.90
CA SER A 208 0.49 0.37 -17.44
C SER A 208 1.46 1.03 -16.48
N ARG A 209 1.00 1.47 -15.29
CA ARG A 209 1.83 2.11 -14.27
C ARG A 209 1.36 1.67 -12.89
N SER A 210 2.31 1.44 -11.99
CA SER A 210 2.00 1.27 -10.56
C SER A 210 1.09 2.43 -10.14
N PRO A 211 -0.03 2.19 -9.43
CA PRO A 211 -0.85 3.25 -8.87
C PRO A 211 -0.02 3.95 -7.80
N PHE A 212 0.85 4.85 -8.24
CA PHE A 212 1.59 5.72 -7.33
C PHE A 212 0.56 6.70 -6.79
N LEU A 213 0.17 6.46 -5.53
CA LEU A 213 -0.53 7.43 -4.71
C LEU A 213 0.33 8.71 -4.63
N GLY A 214 0.09 9.67 -5.53
CA GLY A 214 0.57 11.03 -5.37
C GLY A 214 1.09 11.66 -6.66
N SER A 215 0.21 12.37 -7.36
CA SER A 215 0.60 13.54 -8.16
C SER A 215 -0.12 14.76 -7.60
N GLY A 216 0.61 15.53 -6.78
CA GLY A 216 0.46 16.97 -6.60
C GLY A 216 -0.89 17.55 -6.16
N GLY A 217 -1.06 17.73 -4.84
CA GLY A 217 -1.94 18.78 -4.33
C GLY A 217 -1.29 20.15 -4.56
N SER A 218 -1.75 20.92 -5.55
CA SER A 218 -1.29 22.29 -5.77
C SER A 218 -2.23 23.29 -5.10
N GLY A 219 -1.82 23.84 -3.95
CA GLY A 219 -2.56 24.90 -3.26
C GLY A 219 -2.32 26.25 -3.93
N SER A 220 -3.00 26.53 -5.05
CA SER A 220 -2.99 27.84 -5.68
C SER A 220 -4.28 28.62 -5.35
N GLY A 221 -4.15 29.61 -4.46
CA GLY A 221 -4.98 30.82 -4.37
C GLY A 221 -6.45 30.70 -3.95
N ASN A 222 -7.27 29.84 -4.56
CA ASN A 222 -8.73 29.98 -4.55
C ASN A 222 -9.54 28.73 -4.17
N GLY A 223 -8.93 27.69 -3.62
CA GLY A 223 -9.69 26.55 -3.09
C GLY A 223 -8.84 25.35 -2.71
N MET A 224 -9.19 24.70 -1.59
CA MET A 224 -8.58 23.44 -1.19
C MET A 224 -9.14 22.32 -2.06
N HIS A 225 -8.30 21.72 -2.89
CA HIS A 225 -8.66 20.58 -3.73
C HIS A 225 -7.63 19.46 -3.66
N TYR A 226 -8.08 18.24 -3.95
CA TYR A 226 -7.28 17.04 -4.06
C TYR A 226 -7.69 16.27 -5.31
N GLN A 227 -6.74 15.82 -6.11
CA GLN A 227 -6.98 15.11 -7.36
C GLN A 227 -6.19 13.82 -7.40
N ILE A 228 -6.81 12.79 -7.97
CA ILE A 228 -6.17 11.53 -8.32
C ILE A 228 -6.38 11.27 -9.80
N ASP A 229 -5.40 10.64 -10.43
CA ASP A 229 -5.42 10.29 -11.85
C ASP A 229 -5.00 8.82 -12.01
N ILE A 230 -5.58 8.13 -12.98
CA ILE A 230 -5.18 6.78 -13.37
C ILE A 230 -5.20 6.62 -14.88
N ASP A 231 -4.19 5.94 -15.39
CA ASP A 231 -4.12 5.51 -16.79
C ASP A 231 -4.41 4.01 -16.87
N PHE A 232 -5.34 3.61 -17.73
CA PHE A 232 -5.61 2.19 -18.03
C PHE A 232 -6.04 2.00 -19.48
N SER A 233 -6.03 0.74 -19.92
CA SER A 233 -6.55 0.35 -21.22
C SER A 233 -7.84 -0.44 -21.12
N SER A 234 -8.80 -0.17 -21.99
CA SER A 234 -10.11 -0.85 -22.07
C SER A 234 -10.64 -0.80 -23.50
N ASP A 235 -11.49 -1.76 -23.86
CA ASP A 235 -12.26 -1.81 -25.12
C ASP A 235 -13.60 -1.07 -25.02
N LYS A 236 -13.98 -0.61 -23.83
CA LYS A 236 -15.21 0.14 -23.57
C LYS A 236 -15.14 1.54 -24.17
N SER A 237 -16.30 2.05 -24.57
CA SER A 237 -16.45 3.45 -24.97
C SER A 237 -16.31 4.41 -23.78
N VAL A 238 -16.03 5.69 -24.08
CA VAL A 238 -15.96 6.76 -23.06
C VAL A 238 -17.25 6.83 -22.24
N ASP A 239 -18.43 6.67 -22.86
CA ASP A 239 -19.72 6.68 -22.15
C ASP A 239 -19.82 5.49 -21.18
N GLU A 240 -19.51 4.27 -21.61
CA GLU A 240 -19.55 3.10 -20.72
C GLU A 240 -18.59 3.23 -19.53
N ILE A 241 -17.38 3.76 -19.75
CA ILE A 241 -16.42 4.04 -18.68
C ILE A 241 -16.96 5.13 -17.74
N TYR A 242 -17.58 6.18 -18.29
CA TYR A 242 -18.21 7.24 -17.50
C TYR A 242 -19.34 6.70 -16.63
N GLN A 243 -20.27 5.94 -17.20
CA GLN A 243 -21.38 5.33 -16.46
C GLN A 243 -20.87 4.39 -15.36
N HIS A 244 -19.83 3.60 -15.65
CA HIS A 244 -19.21 2.69 -14.67
C HIS A 244 -18.71 3.44 -13.43
N PHE A 245 -18.04 4.58 -13.59
CA PHE A 245 -17.56 5.38 -12.46
C PHE A 245 -18.65 6.23 -11.82
N ALA A 246 -19.53 6.87 -12.61
CA ALA A 246 -20.60 7.72 -12.10
C ALA A 246 -21.54 6.95 -11.15
N VAL A 247 -21.91 5.71 -11.49
CA VAL A 247 -22.73 4.85 -10.61
C VAL A 247 -22.02 4.58 -9.27
N GLN A 248 -20.71 4.38 -9.28
CA GLN A 248 -19.94 4.16 -8.05
C GLN A 248 -19.83 5.41 -7.18
N VAL A 249 -19.68 6.59 -7.79
CA VAL A 249 -19.68 7.87 -7.09
C VAL A 249 -21.02 8.08 -6.40
N LEU A 250 -22.13 7.89 -7.13
CA LEU A 250 -23.50 8.04 -6.59
C LEU A 250 -23.79 7.06 -5.43
N ARG A 251 -23.32 5.80 -5.52
CA ARG A 251 -23.46 4.81 -4.43
C ARG A 251 -22.75 5.24 -3.14
N GLN A 252 -21.78 6.13 -3.22
CA GLN A 252 -21.01 6.65 -2.08
C GLN A 252 -21.58 7.98 -1.54
N GLN A 253 -22.90 8.17 -1.69
CA GLN A 253 -23.64 9.31 -1.15
C GLN A 253 -23.24 10.66 -1.76
N TRP A 254 -22.71 10.64 -2.99
CA TRP A 254 -22.59 11.83 -3.80
C TRP A 254 -23.90 12.04 -4.59
N SER A 255 -24.24 13.30 -4.87
CA SER A 255 -25.36 13.68 -5.74
C SER A 255 -24.82 14.23 -7.05
N GLY A 256 -25.41 13.85 -8.18
CA GLY A 256 -25.05 14.41 -9.49
C GLY A 256 -25.57 15.84 -9.64
N ASP A 257 -24.73 16.74 -10.13
CA ASP A 257 -25.07 18.14 -10.43
C ASP A 257 -25.18 18.39 -11.94
N GLY A 258 -24.38 17.69 -12.74
CA GLY A 258 -24.49 17.71 -14.19
C GLY A 258 -23.34 16.98 -14.87
N ASP A 259 -23.53 16.62 -16.14
CA ASP A 259 -22.56 15.86 -16.91
C ASP A 259 -22.50 16.26 -18.38
N THR A 260 -21.41 15.86 -19.03
CA THR A 260 -21.18 16.06 -20.46
C THR A 260 -20.40 14.85 -20.96
N VAL A 261 -21.02 14.07 -21.84
CA VAL A 261 -20.43 12.86 -22.40
C VAL A 261 -20.26 13.06 -23.90
N GLY A 262 -19.01 13.04 -24.37
CA GLY A 262 -18.63 13.09 -25.77
C GLY A 262 -17.98 11.79 -26.24
N THR A 263 -17.51 11.78 -27.48
CA THR A 263 -16.87 10.59 -28.08
C THR A 263 -15.47 10.31 -27.55
N ILE A 264 -14.69 11.35 -27.21
CA ILE A 264 -13.29 11.26 -26.76
C ILE A 264 -13.09 11.65 -25.29
N SER A 265 -14.10 12.26 -24.67
CA SER A 265 -14.01 12.74 -23.30
C SER A 265 -15.38 12.78 -22.64
N ALA A 266 -15.42 12.55 -21.33
CA ALA A 266 -16.59 12.74 -20.50
C ALA A 266 -16.22 13.47 -19.21
N THR A 267 -17.13 14.29 -18.71
CA THR A 267 -17.00 14.99 -17.43
C THR A 267 -18.30 14.91 -16.64
N GLY A 268 -18.21 14.69 -15.34
CA GLY A 268 -19.34 14.71 -14.42
C GLY A 268 -19.03 15.52 -13.17
N ASN A 269 -19.99 16.32 -12.72
CA ASN A 269 -19.93 17.12 -11.50
C ASN A 269 -20.84 16.50 -10.44
N PHE A 270 -20.32 16.41 -9.23
CA PHE A 270 -20.96 15.78 -8.09
C PHE A 270 -20.85 16.67 -6.87
N ILE A 271 -21.86 16.64 -6.00
CA ILE A 271 -21.87 17.36 -4.73
C ILE A 271 -22.00 16.36 -3.59
N ARG A 272 -21.30 16.62 -2.49
CA ARG A 272 -21.47 15.86 -1.25
C ARG A 272 -21.42 16.79 -0.05
N VAL A 273 -22.35 16.56 0.88
CA VAL A 273 -22.46 17.29 2.14
C VAL A 273 -22.40 16.27 3.27
N PRO A 274 -21.19 15.85 3.70
CA PRO A 274 -21.03 14.80 4.71
C PRO A 274 -21.52 15.23 6.10
N ASP A 275 -21.53 16.53 6.36
CA ASP A 275 -22.01 17.16 7.60
C ASP A 275 -22.58 18.56 7.28
N GLN A 276 -23.19 19.23 8.26
CA GLN A 276 -23.84 20.55 8.08
C GLN A 276 -22.87 21.70 7.72
N THR A 277 -21.56 21.48 7.79
CA THR A 277 -20.53 22.52 7.67
C THR A 277 -19.56 22.27 6.50
N THR A 278 -19.61 21.09 5.89
CA THR A 278 -18.67 20.69 4.84
C THR A 278 -19.44 20.52 3.54
N TYR A 279 -19.12 21.36 2.56
CA TYR A 279 -19.64 21.27 1.19
C TYR A 279 -18.51 20.86 0.26
N LEU A 280 -18.71 19.76 -0.48
CA LEU A 280 -17.70 19.19 -1.37
C LEU A 280 -18.22 19.19 -2.80
N HIS A 281 -17.37 19.58 -3.73
CA HIS A 281 -17.55 19.43 -5.16
C HIS A 281 -16.58 18.37 -5.70
N GLY A 282 -17.12 17.34 -6.32
CA GLY A 282 -16.41 16.26 -6.99
C GLY A 282 -16.49 16.45 -8.49
N ASN A 283 -15.37 16.33 -9.20
CA ASN A 283 -15.32 16.37 -10.65
C ASN A 283 -14.66 15.08 -11.16
N LEU A 284 -15.41 14.27 -11.91
CA LEU A 284 -14.92 13.11 -12.65
C LEU A 284 -14.60 13.56 -14.07
N SER A 285 -13.40 13.26 -14.56
CA SER A 285 -13.01 13.51 -15.95
C SER A 285 -12.41 12.25 -16.56
N ILE A 286 -12.84 11.92 -17.78
CA ILE A 286 -12.32 10.81 -18.58
C ILE A 286 -11.84 11.40 -19.90
N LEU A 287 -10.62 11.05 -20.28
CA LEU A 287 -10.03 11.42 -21.56
C LEU A 287 -9.48 10.16 -22.24
N GLN A 288 -9.95 9.90 -23.46
CA GLN A 288 -9.38 8.87 -24.32
C GLN A 288 -8.08 9.39 -24.94
N THR A 289 -6.95 8.78 -24.60
CA THR A 289 -5.62 9.17 -25.07
C THR A 289 -5.16 8.37 -26.29
N SER A 290 -5.72 7.18 -26.50
CA SER A 290 -5.57 6.38 -27.72
C SER A 290 -6.81 5.49 -27.91
N THR A 291 -6.88 4.70 -28.99
CA THR A 291 -8.03 3.83 -29.29
C THR A 291 -8.51 3.03 -28.08
N ASP A 292 -7.56 2.54 -27.26
CA ASP A 292 -7.85 1.61 -26.17
C ASP A 292 -7.36 2.17 -24.83
N SER A 293 -6.87 3.42 -24.76
CA SER A 293 -6.24 3.97 -23.54
C SER A 293 -6.97 5.20 -23.03
N PHE A 294 -7.12 5.26 -21.71
CA PHE A 294 -7.87 6.29 -21.02
C PHE A 294 -7.06 6.83 -19.84
N THR A 295 -7.16 8.13 -19.64
CA THR A 295 -6.80 8.81 -18.41
C THR A 295 -8.08 9.19 -17.69
N VAL A 296 -8.23 8.77 -16.44
CA VAL A 296 -9.39 9.07 -15.62
C VAL A 296 -8.93 9.82 -14.38
N SER A 297 -9.59 10.94 -14.10
CA SER A 297 -9.30 11.83 -13.00
C SER A 297 -10.51 11.99 -12.11
N PHE A 298 -10.31 12.02 -10.80
CA PHE A 298 -11.33 12.48 -9.86
C PHE A 298 -10.74 13.56 -8.95
N ARG A 299 -11.35 14.75 -8.96
CA ARG A 299 -10.97 15.88 -8.12
C ARG A 299 -12.05 16.16 -7.09
N VAL A 300 -11.67 16.30 -5.83
CA VAL A 300 -12.53 16.81 -4.74
C VAL A 300 -12.06 18.19 -4.35
N THR A 301 -12.99 19.14 -4.26
CA THR A 301 -12.77 20.52 -3.83
C THR A 301 -13.70 20.82 -2.66
N LYS A 302 -13.18 21.39 -1.57
CA LYS A 302 -14.03 21.93 -0.50
C LYS A 302 -14.49 23.33 -0.89
N LEU A 303 -15.80 23.52 -0.89
CA LEU A 303 -16.44 24.81 -1.11
C LEU A 303 -16.53 25.55 0.23
N ASN A 304 -16.27 26.85 0.21
CA ASN A 304 -16.56 27.72 1.35
C ASN A 304 -18.03 28.16 1.22
N PRO A 305 -18.89 27.91 2.23
CA PRO A 305 -20.21 28.53 2.23
C PRO A 305 -20.01 30.06 2.34
N GLU A 306 -20.59 30.80 1.40
CA GLU A 306 -20.69 32.27 1.47
C GLU A 306 -21.65 32.71 2.58
#